data_AF-A0A942QRR2-F1
#
_entry.id   AF-A0A942QRR2-F1
#
_cell.length_a   1.000
_cell.length_b   1.000
_cell.length_c   1.000
_cell.angle_alpha   90.00
_cell.angle_beta   90.00
_cell.angle_gamma   90.00
#
_symmetry.space_group_name_H-M   'P 1'
#
loop_
_entity.id
_entity.type
_entity.pdbx_description
1 polymer ?
#
loop_
_entity_poly.entity_id
_entity_poly.type
_entity_poly.pdbx_seq_one_letter_code
_entity_poly.pdbx_strand_id
1 'polypeptide(L)' 'MIMPLQPLEFIIENLLFKGLHILAGSPKVGKSWLALWLAITVSKGEEIWSNKVKQGTTL' A
#
# COMPACT_ATOMS: atom_id res chain seq x y z
N MET A 1 -19.15 9.51 25.64
CA MET A 1 -17.88 10.09 25.10
C MET A 1 -17.68 9.52 23.72
N ILE A 2 -17.72 10.34 22.67
CA ILE A 2 -17.43 9.88 21.31
C ILE A 2 -15.90 9.84 21.18
N MET A 3 -15.34 8.65 20.97
CA MET A 3 -13.92 8.53 20.61
C MET A 3 -13.74 9.04 19.19
N PRO A 4 -12.84 10.00 18.94
CA PRO A 4 -12.51 10.38 17.57
C PRO A 4 -11.85 9.20 16.86
N LEU A 5 -12.26 8.93 15.63
CA LEU A 5 -11.65 7.90 14.79
C LEU A 5 -10.17 8.23 14.61
N GLN A 6 -9.30 7.24 14.79
CA GLN A 6 -7.86 7.44 14.61
C GLN A 6 -7.58 7.85 13.15
N PRO A 7 -6.68 8.82 12.91
CA PRO A 7 -6.36 9.27 11.57
C PRO A 7 -5.80 8.10 10.75
N LEU A 8 -6.24 8.00 9.49
CA LEU A 8 -5.83 6.94 8.59
C LEU A 8 -4.36 7.12 8.22
N GLU A 9 -3.52 6.14 8.58
CA GLU A 9 -2.10 6.17 8.24
C GLU A 9 -1.90 5.61 6.84
N PHE A 10 -1.63 6.48 5.86
CA PHE A 10 -1.38 6.07 4.47
C PHE A 10 0.06 5.57 4.28
N ILE A 11 0.19 4.44 3.59
CA ILE A 11 1.45 3.88 3.10
C ILE A 11 1.71 4.41 1.69
N ILE A 12 0.69 4.40 0.84
CA ILE A 12 0.66 5.05 -0.46
C ILE A 12 -0.49 6.05 -0.41
N GLU A 13 -0.20 7.33 -0.65
CA GLU A 13 -1.22 8.37 -0.65
C GLU A 13 -2.40 7.98 -1.56
N ASN A 14 -3.62 8.13 -1.05
CA ASN A 14 -4.89 7.85 -1.73
C ASN A 14 -5.10 6.41 -2.25
N LEU A 15 -4.19 5.47 -1.98
CA LEU A 15 -4.25 4.11 -2.52
C LEU A 15 -4.21 3.03 -1.42
N LEU A 16 -3.19 3.05 -0.57
CA LEU A 16 -3.01 2.04 0.47
C LEU A 16 -2.79 2.71 1.82
N PHE A 17 -3.65 2.37 2.78
CA PHE A 17 -3.47 2.73 4.18
C PHE A 17 -3.17 1.50 5.03
N LYS A 18 -2.68 1.72 6.24
CA LYS A 18 -2.40 0.64 7.19
C LYS A 18 -3.70 -0.12 7.50
N GLY A 19 -3.78 -1.37 7.05
CA GLY A 19 -4.97 -2.18 7.17
C GLY A 19 -4.92 -3.42 6.28
N LEU A 20 -6.07 -4.10 6.16
CA LEU A 20 -6.23 -5.26 5.28
C LEU A 20 -6.70 -4.81 3.89
N HIS A 21 -5.91 -5.16 2.87
CA HIS A 21 -6.25 -4.91 1.46
C HIS A 21 -6.31 -6.23 0.70
N ILE A 22 -7.33 -6.38 -0.16
CA ILE A 22 -7.51 -7.59 -0.98
C ILE A 22 -7.22 -7.23 -2.43
N LEU A 23 -6.19 -7.86 -3.01
CA LEU A 23 -5.90 -7.79 -4.43
C LEU A 23 -6.70 -8.88 -5.16
N ALA A 24 -7.84 -8.51 -5.75
CA ALA A 24 -8.72 -9.40 -6.50
C ALA A 24 -8.56 -9.23 -8.03
N GLY A 25 -8.91 -10.26 -8.79
CA GLY A 25 -8.80 -10.28 -10.26
C GLY A 25 -8.68 -11.70 -10.82
N SER A 26 -8.75 -11.85 -12.14
CA SER A 26 -8.79 -13.16 -12.80
C SER A 26 -7.54 -14.02 -12.50
N PRO A 27 -7.64 -15.35 -12.57
CA PRO A 27 -6.48 -16.24 -12.48
C PRO A 27 -5.39 -15.84 -13.47
N LYS A 28 -4.12 -15.92 -13.05
CA LYS A 28 -2.92 -15.64 -13.88
C LYS A 28 -2.74 -14.20 -14.41
N VAL A 29 -3.56 -13.23 -13.98
CA VAL A 29 -3.39 -11.79 -14.29
C VAL A 29 -2.15 -11.15 -13.64
N GLY A 30 -1.47 -11.86 -12.73
CA GLY A 30 -0.26 -11.35 -12.09
C GLY A 30 -0.50 -10.58 -10.78
N LYS A 31 -1.60 -10.87 -10.05
CA LYS A 31 -1.89 -10.24 -8.75
C LYS A 31 -0.76 -10.39 -7.73
N SER A 32 -0.18 -11.58 -7.63
CA SER A 32 0.98 -11.83 -6.76
C SER A 32 2.22 -11.06 -7.21
N TRP A 33 2.39 -10.87 -8.51
CA TRP A 33 3.48 -10.05 -9.06
C TRP A 33 3.28 -8.57 -8.74
N LEU A 34 2.05 -8.05 -8.87
CA LEU A 34 1.71 -6.69 -8.47
C LEU A 34 1.94 -6.47 -6.97
N ALA A 35 1.55 -7.44 -6.12
CA ALA A 35 1.78 -7.37 -4.68
C ALA A 35 3.28 -7.29 -4.35
N LEU A 36 4.10 -8.13 -4.99
CA LEU A 36 5.55 -8.12 -4.84
C LEU A 36 6.15 -6.80 -5.32
N TRP A 37 5.74 -6.32 -6.48
CA TRP A 37 6.21 -5.05 -7.03
C TRP A 37 5.89 -3.89 -6.09
N LEU A 38 4.64 -3.81 -5.59
CA LEU A 38 4.24 -2.81 -4.60
C LEU A 38 5.10 -2.88 -3.33
N ALA A 39 5.37 -4.07 -2.80
CA ALA A 39 6.20 -4.23 -1.61
C ALA A 39 7.64 -3.71 -1.82
N ILE A 40 8.23 -3.98 -3.00
CA ILE A 40 9.57 -3.51 -3.35
C ILE A 40 9.58 -1.99 -3.55
N THR A 41 8.60 -1.42 -4.24
CA THR A 41 8.54 0.03 -4.47
C THR A 41 8.31 0.78 -3.16
N VAL A 42 7.49 0.23 -2.26
CA VAL A 42 7.28 0.78 -0.91
C VAL A 42 8.54 0.71 -0.05
N SER A 43 9.33 -0.37 -0.11
CA SER A 43 10.58 -0.45 0.66
C SER A 43 11.65 0.50 0.13
N LYS A 44 11.65 0.78 -1.17
CA LYS A 44 12.52 1.79 -1.78
C LYS A 44 12.07 3.24 -1.53
N GLY A 45 10.79 3.46 -1.22
CA GLY A 45 10.22 4.80 -1.07
C GLY A 45 10.03 5.54 -2.39
N GLU A 46 9.97 4.81 -3.51
CA GLU A 46 9.74 5.38 -4.85
C GLU A 46 8.25 5.75 -5.02
N GLU A 47 7.96 6.80 -5.78
CA GLU A 47 6.57 7.20 -6.07
C GLU A 47 5.83 6.15 -6.90
N ILE A 48 4.59 5.84 -6.52
CA ILE A 48 3.72 4.88 -7.22
C ILE A 48 2.59 5.64 -7.88
N TRP A 49 2.54 5.62 -9.22
CA TRP A 49 1.50 6.30 -10.01
C TRP A 49 1.33 7.78 -9.61
N SER A 50 2.44 8.48 -9.41
CA SER A 50 2.49 9.88 -8.95
C SER A 50 1.93 10.13 -7.53
N ASN A 51 1.71 9.08 -6.74
CA ASN A 51 1.38 9.19 -5.32
C ASN A 51 2.65 9.04 -4.49
N LYS A 52 2.78 9.86 -3.44
CA LYS A 52 3.90 9.72 -2.50
C LYS A 52 3.75 8.44 -1.70
N VAL A 53 4.89 7.84 -1.41
CA VAL A 53 4.97 6.59 -0.65
C VAL A 53 5.73 6.85 0.63
N LYS A 54 5.15 6.43 1.75
CA LYS A 54 5.84 6.41 3.03
C LYS A 54 6.79 5.21 3.02
N GLN A 55 8.09 5.49 2.90
CA GLN A 55 9.13 4.47 2.82
C GLN A 55 9.01 3.48 3.99
N GLY A 56 8.84 2.20 3.67
CA GLY A 56 8.81 1.11 4.64
C GLY A 56 10.22 0.69 5.06
N THR A 57 10.37 0.18 6.28
CA THR A 57 11.63 -0.44 6.72
C THR A 57 11.81 -1.79 6.05
N THR A 58 12.97 -2.00 5.41
CA THR A 58 13.41 -3.33 4.98
C THR A 58 14.04 -4.04 6.18
N LEU A 59 13.58 -5.28 6.47
CA LEU A 59 14.23 -6.16 7.46
C LEU A 59 15.62 -6.60 6.99
#